data_AF-A0AAU3S742-F1
#
_entry.id   AF-A0AAU3S742-F1
#
_cell.length_a   1.000
_cell.length_b   1.000
_cell.length_c   1.000
_cell.angle_alpha   90.00
_cell.angle_beta   90.00
_cell.angle_gamma   90.00
#
_symmetry.space_group_name_H-M   'P 1'
#
loop_
_entity.id
_entity.type
_entity.pdbx_description
1 polymer ?
#
loop_
_entity_poly.entity_id
_entity_poly.type
_entity_poly.pdbx_seq_one_letter_code
_entity_poly.pdbx_strand_id
1 'polypeptide(L)' 'MRFTGYSFLAVEVEAGRHARMTVTALAESGARVDHFEIKHGK' A
#
# COMPACT_ATOMS: atom_id res chain seq x y z
N MET A 1 8.64 4.99 -9.23
CA MET A 1 7.65 6.05 -9.03
C MET A 1 8.02 6.79 -7.75
N ARG A 2 7.97 8.13 -7.72
CA ARG A 2 8.34 8.91 -6.53
C ARG A 2 7.23 9.92 -6.26
N PHE A 3 6.50 9.74 -5.17
CA PHE A 3 5.51 10.69 -4.70
C PHE A 3 6.17 11.63 -3.69
N THR A 4 5.94 12.94 -3.82
CA THR A 4 6.45 13.96 -2.89
C THR A 4 5.26 14.69 -2.26
N GLY A 5 5.16 14.66 -0.93
CA GLY A 5 4.02 15.19 -0.17
C GLY A 5 3.54 14.20 0.90
N TYR A 6 2.45 14.54 1.59
CA TYR A 6 1.79 13.64 2.54
C TYR A 6 0.61 12.93 1.87
N SER A 7 0.39 11.67 2.20
CA SER A 7 -0.75 10.88 1.74
C SER A 7 -1.26 10.01 2.87
N PHE A 8 -2.55 9.68 2.84
CA PHE A 8 -3.08 8.62 3.69
C PHE A 8 -2.70 7.26 3.08
N LEU A 9 -2.36 6.31 3.94
CA LEU A 9 -2.06 4.94 3.53
C LEU A 9 -3.16 4.00 4.02
N ALA A 10 -3.75 3.24 3.11
CA ALA A 10 -4.56 2.08 3.45
C ALA A 10 -3.67 0.83 3.35
N VAL A 11 -3.59 0.08 4.45
CA VAL A 11 -2.76 -1.12 4.56
C VAL A 11 -3.67 -2.30 4.85
N GLU A 12 -3.67 -3.27 3.94
CA GLU A 12 -4.40 -4.52 4.05
C GLU A 12 -3.42 -5.67 4.18
N VAL A 13 -3.59 -6.49 5.22
CA VAL A 13 -2.69 -7.60 5.54
C VAL A 13 -3.49 -8.89 5.65
N GLU A 14 -3.11 -9.87 4.84
CA GLU A 14 -3.51 -11.26 4.97
C GLU A 14 -2.35 -12.05 5.57
N ALA A 15 -2.54 -12.62 6.75
CA ALA A 15 -1.52 -13.40 7.44
C ALA A 15 -1.62 -14.91 7.08
N GLY A 16 -0.54 -15.66 7.36
CA GLY A 16 -0.50 -17.12 7.21
C GLY A 16 0.54 -17.60 6.22
N ARG A 17 0.39 -18.85 5.75
CA ARG A 17 1.38 -19.51 4.87
C ARG A 17 1.65 -18.77 3.56
N HIS A 18 0.64 -18.03 3.08
CA HIS A 18 0.71 -17.21 1.88
C HIS A 18 0.45 -15.75 2.24
N ALA A 19 1.25 -15.22 3.18
CA ALA A 19 1.08 -13.86 3.63
C ALA A 19 1.14 -12.85 2.47
N ARG A 20 0.20 -11.91 2.47
CA ARG A 20 0.09 -10.85 1.46
C ARG A 20 -0.12 -9.53 2.17
N MET A 21 0.65 -8.53 1.75
CA MET A 21 0.47 -7.17 2.23
C MET A 21 0.29 -6.24 1.04
N THR A 22 -0.78 -5.47 1.09
CA THR A 22 -1.16 -4.52 0.06
C THR A 22 -1.14 -3.13 0.66
N VAL A 23 -0.44 -2.21 0.01
CA VAL A 23 -0.33 -0.82 0.44
C VAL A 23 -0.90 0.07 -0.66
N THR A 24 -1.91 0.85 -0.31
CA THR A 24 -2.57 1.79 -1.20
C THR A 24 -2.33 3.21 -0.71
N ALA A 25 -1.80 4.07 -1.57
CA ALA A 25 -1.69 5.49 -1.29
C ALA A 25 -2.97 6.20 -1.74
N LEU A 26 -3.53 7.03 -0.86
CA LEU A 26 -4.76 7.77 -1.09
C LEU A 26 -4.49 9.28 -1.12
N ALA A 27 -5.20 9.97 -2.01
CA ALA A 27 -5.34 11.42 -1.95
C ALA A 27 -6.15 11.80 -0.70
N GLU A 28 -6.15 13.09 -0.35
CA GLU A 28 -6.95 13.62 0.76
C GLU A 28 -8.45 13.29 0.64
N SER A 29 -8.96 13.21 -0.59
CA SER A 29 -10.35 12.81 -0.87
C SER A 29 -10.65 11.32 -0.66
N GLY A 30 -9.65 10.50 -0.33
CA GLY A 30 -9.75 9.04 -0.28
C GLY A 30 -9.63 8.35 -1.64
N ALA A 31 -9.46 9.10 -2.73
CA ALA A 31 -9.23 8.52 -4.05
C ALA A 31 -7.86 7.83 -4.11
N ARG A 32 -7.80 6.64 -4.73
CA ARG A 32 -6.55 5.89 -4.90
C ARG A 32 -5.60 6.60 -5.87
N VAL A 33 -4.37 6.83 -5.40
CA VAL A 33 -3.28 7.42 -6.18
C VAL A 33 -2.28 6.36 -6.61
N ASP A 34 -2.01 5.38 -5.75
CA ASP A 34 -1.07 4.29 -6.05
C ASP A 34 -1.41 3.00 -5.31
N HIS A 35 -0.82 1.88 -5.73
CA HIS A 35 -1.06 0.55 -5.18
C HIS A 35 0.14 -0.38 -5.36
N PHE A 36 0.56 -1.00 -4.26
CA PHE A 36 1.71 -1.90 -4.23
C PHE A 36 1.41 -3.17 -3.44
N GLU A 37 1.80 -4.31 -4.00
CA GLU A 37 1.96 -5.54 -3.24
C GLU A 37 3.38 -5.60 -2.67
N ILE A 38 3.48 -5.74 -1.35
CA ILE A 38 4.76 -5.92 -0.68
C ILE A 38 5.07 -7.40 -0.64
N LYS A 39 6.18 -7.77 -1.28
CA LYS A 39 6.75 -9.11 -1.21
C LYS A 39 7.89 -9.10 -0.20
N HIS A 40 7.98 -10.14 0.64
CA HIS A 40 9.15 -10.34 1.49
C HIS A 40 10.40 -10.43 0.60
N GLY A 41 11.38 -9.56 0.84
CA GLY A 41 12.66 -9.59 0.15
C GLY A 41 13.49 -10.80 0.57
N LYS A 42 14.38 -11.26 -0.31
CA LYS A 42 15.44 -12.20 0.05
C LYS A 42 16.61 -11.45 0.67
#